data_AF-A0A947RWR7-F1
#
_entry.id   AF-A0A947RWR7-F1
#
_cell.length_a   1.000
_cell.length_b   1.000
_cell.length_c   1.000
_cell.angle_alpha   90.00
_cell.angle_beta   90.00
_cell.angle_gamma   90.00
#
_symmetry.space_group_name_H-M   'P 1'
#
loop_
_entity.id
_entity.type
_entity.pdbx_description
1 polymer ?
#
loop_
_entity_poly.entity_id
_entity_poly.type
_entity_poly.pdbx_seq_one_letter_code
_entity_poly.pdbx_strand_id
1 'polypeptide(L)'
;QVMTAISMGGAFLAYVVGSLLSRQEPPDLDRLLHRGKWQVRDDHERELPAPARGWRMLGMGKEFSRGDRTIYLATYVWTLGWFAFFVIGTVHNLANPVDDAWWEGFWRVYVMIQAGLAVFVTVWMGIGGIRDVRDMLRRLRMMGRDDVDDGFVR
;
A
#
# COMPACT_ATOMS: atom_id res chain seq x y z
N GLN A 1 -26.48 -6.45 1.90
CA GLN A 1 -25.53 -7.58 2.07
C GLN A 1 -25.96 -8.85 1.33
N VAL A 2 -27.25 -9.21 1.30
CA VAL A 2 -27.73 -10.38 0.53
C VAL A 2 -27.59 -10.18 -0.99
N MET A 3 -28.00 -9.03 -1.53
CA MET A 3 -27.87 -8.74 -2.98
C MET A 3 -26.42 -8.74 -3.46
N THR A 4 -25.49 -8.20 -2.66
CA THR A 4 -24.05 -8.19 -2.98
C THR A 4 -23.44 -9.60 -2.97
N ALA A 5 -23.90 -10.47 -2.07
CA ALA A 5 -23.46 -11.87 -2.03
C ALA A 5 -23.92 -12.64 -3.26
N ILE A 6 -25.16 -12.43 -3.72
CA ILE A 6 -25.70 -13.05 -4.94
C ILE A 6 -24.92 -12.56 -6.17
N SER A 7 -24.60 -11.27 -6.27
CA SER A 7 -23.80 -10.72 -7.37
C SER A 7 -22.39 -11.30 -7.42
N MET A 8 -21.68 -11.39 -6.28
CA MET A 8 -20.36 -12.01 -6.20
C MET A 8 -20.40 -13.50 -6.56
N GLY A 9 -21.40 -14.24 -6.07
CA GLY A 9 -21.59 -15.65 -6.40
C GLY A 9 -21.87 -15.87 -7.88
N GLY A 10 -22.74 -15.06 -8.48
CA GLY A 10 -23.07 -15.13 -9.90
C GLY A 10 -21.87 -14.82 -10.81
N ALA A 11 -21.10 -13.78 -10.49
CA ALA A 11 -19.90 -13.42 -11.24
C ALA A 11 -18.81 -14.52 -11.14
N PHE A 12 -18.61 -15.07 -9.94
CA PHE A 12 -17.69 -16.18 -9.73
C PHE A 12 -18.06 -17.40 -10.57
N LEU A 13 -19.32 -17.84 -10.50
CA LEU A 13 -19.81 -18.99 -11.26
C LEU A 13 -19.71 -18.76 -12.78
N ALA A 14 -20.07 -17.57 -13.26
CA ALA A 14 -19.95 -17.23 -14.67
C ALA A 14 -18.49 -17.28 -15.15
N TYR A 15 -17.54 -16.78 -14.36
CA TYR A 15 -16.11 -16.85 -14.67
C TYR A 15 -15.61 -18.30 -14.72
N VAL A 16 -15.95 -19.12 -13.72
CA VAL A 16 -15.53 -20.53 -13.67
C VAL A 16 -16.09 -21.30 -14.86
N VAL A 17 -17.38 -21.16 -15.16
CA VAL A 17 -18.02 -21.84 -16.29
C VAL A 17 -17.42 -21.36 -17.62
N GLY A 18 -17.25 -20.05 -17.80
CA GLY A 18 -16.62 -19.49 -19.00
C GLY A 18 -15.17 -19.94 -19.18
N SER A 19 -14.40 -20.01 -18.09
CA SER A 19 -13.01 -20.46 -18.11
C SER A 19 -12.90 -21.95 -18.42
N LEU A 20 -13.79 -22.79 -17.90
CA LEU A 20 -13.80 -24.23 -18.21
C LEU A 20 -14.26 -24.53 -19.64
N LEU A 21 -15.18 -23.72 -20.19
CA LEU A 21 -15.62 -23.83 -21.58
C LEU A 21 -14.58 -23.29 -22.57
N SER A 22 -13.76 -22.32 -22.14
CA SER A 22 -12.66 -21.77 -22.93
C SER A 22 -11.50 -22.76 -22.99
N ARG A 23 -11.36 -23.48 -24.10
CA ARG A 23 -10.24 -24.40 -24.38
C ARG A 23 -8.97 -23.68 -24.86
N GLN A 24 -8.74 -22.45 -24.41
CA GLN A 24 -7.53 -21.73 -24.78
C GLN A 24 -6.34 -22.29 -24.00
N GLU A 25 -5.26 -22.60 -24.69
CA GLU A 25 -4.01 -22.99 -24.04
C GLU A 25 -3.51 -21.81 -23.19
N PRO A 26 -3.06 -22.05 -21.95
CA PRO A 26 -2.54 -20.98 -21.12
C PRO A 26 -1.27 -20.41 -21.77
N PRO A 27 -1.16 -19.09 -21.95
CA PRO A 27 0.05 -18.48 -22.50
C PRO A 27 1.24 -18.71 -21.56
N ASP A 28 2.47 -18.71 -22.11
CA ASP A 28 3.70 -18.87 -21.33
C ASP A 28 3.82 -17.74 -20.28
N LEU A 29 3.37 -18.05 -19.06
CA LEU A 29 3.31 -17.10 -17.95
C LEU A 29 4.71 -16.64 -17.52
N ASP A 30 5.71 -17.49 -17.68
CA ASP A 30 7.10 -17.15 -17.38
C ASP A 30 7.62 -16.12 -18.38
N ARG A 31 7.16 -16.17 -19.64
CA ARG A 31 7.45 -15.15 -20.66
C ARG A 31 6.73 -13.85 -20.36
N LEU A 32 5.45 -13.91 -19.99
CA LEU A 32 4.64 -12.71 -19.69
C LEU A 32 5.14 -11.96 -18.47
N LEU A 33 5.61 -12.69 -17.45
CA LEU A 33 6.08 -12.12 -16.17
C LEU A 33 7.60 -11.94 -16.12
N HIS A 34 8.31 -12.11 -17.24
CA HIS A 34 9.77 -12.03 -17.31
C HIS A 34 10.46 -12.85 -16.20
N ARG A 35 10.01 -14.09 -15.99
CA ARG A 35 10.51 -15.01 -14.96
C ARG A 35 11.32 -16.15 -15.58
N GLY A 36 12.21 -16.76 -14.79
CA GLY A 36 13.04 -17.89 -15.22
C GLY A 36 13.93 -17.55 -16.41
N LYS A 37 13.75 -18.27 -17.52
CA LYS A 37 14.55 -18.12 -18.75
C LYS A 37 14.37 -16.76 -19.45
N TRP A 38 13.31 -16.02 -19.12
CA TRP A 38 12.98 -14.71 -19.69
C TRP A 38 13.28 -13.54 -18.74
N GLN A 39 14.07 -13.77 -17.68
CA GLN A 39 14.44 -12.72 -16.73
C GLN A 39 15.21 -11.59 -17.38
N VAL A 40 14.67 -10.39 -17.29
CA VAL A 40 15.35 -9.15 -17.66
C VAL A 40 16.29 -8.77 -16.52
N ARG A 41 17.56 -8.54 -16.86
CA ARG A 41 18.65 -8.33 -15.88
C ARG A 41 18.46 -7.12 -14.96
N ASP A 42 17.62 -6.16 -15.36
CA ASP A 42 17.33 -4.94 -14.59
C ASP A 42 16.11 -5.05 -13.65
N ASP A 43 15.22 -6.03 -13.83
CA ASP A 43 13.95 -6.04 -13.10
C ASP A 43 14.06 -6.60 -11.67
N HIS A 44 15.03 -7.47 -11.37
CA HIS A 44 15.24 -7.99 -10.01
C HIS A 44 16.67 -8.43 -9.74
N GLU A 45 17.55 -7.50 -9.35
CA GLU A 45 18.73 -7.87 -8.55
C GLU A 45 18.38 -7.83 -7.06
N ARG A 46 18.01 -9.01 -6.52
CA ARG A 46 18.63 -9.66 -5.35
C ARG A 46 17.62 -10.58 -4.69
N GLU A 47 17.92 -11.86 -4.74
CA GLU A 47 17.38 -12.91 -3.88
C GLU A 47 17.08 -12.36 -2.48
N LEU A 48 15.81 -12.41 -2.07
CA LEU A 48 15.38 -12.05 -0.73
C LEU A 48 16.13 -12.96 0.25
N PRO A 49 17.09 -12.44 1.04
CA PRO A 49 17.74 -13.26 2.05
C PRO A 49 16.68 -13.64 3.09
N ALA A 50 16.81 -14.83 3.66
CA ALA A 50 15.97 -15.33 4.76
C ALA A 50 15.65 -14.22 5.79
N PRO A 51 14.43 -14.21 6.36
CA PRO A 51 13.96 -13.10 7.19
C PRO A 51 14.94 -12.84 8.31
N ALA A 52 15.66 -11.71 8.22
CA ALA A 52 16.65 -11.36 9.21
C ALA A 52 15.94 -10.91 10.50
N ARG A 53 16.39 -11.45 11.64
CA ARG A 53 15.93 -11.08 12.98
C ARG A 53 16.09 -9.58 13.24
N GLY A 54 15.17 -9.01 14.04
CA GLY A 54 15.23 -7.61 14.54
C GLY A 54 14.31 -6.65 13.80
N TRP A 55 14.74 -5.41 13.56
CA TRP A 55 13.95 -4.36 12.87
C TRP A 55 13.48 -4.75 11.46
N ARG A 56 14.11 -5.75 10.82
CA ARG A 56 13.66 -6.36 9.55
C ARG A 56 12.38 -7.21 9.69
N MET A 57 12.01 -7.60 10.91
CA MET A 57 10.78 -8.35 11.21
C MET A 57 9.54 -7.44 11.19
N LEU A 58 9.71 -6.12 11.28
CA LEU A 58 8.65 -5.13 11.06
C LEU A 58 8.30 -4.95 9.56
N GLY A 59 8.64 -5.92 8.70
CA GLY A 59 8.36 -5.85 7.26
C GLY A 59 9.21 -4.84 6.48
N MET A 60 10.22 -4.21 7.10
CA MET A 60 11.17 -3.32 6.41
C MET A 60 12.17 -4.13 5.57
N GLY A 61 11.74 -4.52 4.38
CA GLY A 61 12.57 -5.15 3.36
C GLY A 61 13.67 -4.22 2.80
N LYS A 62 14.52 -4.77 1.93
CA LYS A 62 15.63 -4.01 1.30
C LYS A 62 15.12 -3.06 0.21
N GLU A 63 13.93 -3.33 -0.30
CA GLU A 63 13.17 -2.58 -1.30
C GLU A 63 12.65 -1.22 -0.82
N PHE A 64 12.63 -0.96 0.49
CA PHE A 64 12.24 0.34 1.02
C PHE A 64 13.30 1.40 0.74
N SER A 65 12.90 2.50 0.08
CA SER A 65 13.74 3.70 0.02
C SER A 65 13.95 4.28 1.42
N ARG A 66 14.97 5.13 1.58
CA ARG A 66 15.24 5.82 2.86
C ARG A 66 14.06 6.70 3.28
N GLY A 67 13.35 7.30 2.32
CA GLY A 67 12.16 8.10 2.58
C GLY A 67 11.00 7.24 3.07
N ASP A 68 10.72 6.15 2.37
CA ASP A 68 9.59 5.25 2.69
C ASP A 68 9.77 4.60 4.06
N ARG A 69 11.01 4.26 4.41
CA ARG A 69 11.33 3.75 5.75
C ARG A 69 11.01 4.74 6.86
N THR A 70 11.26 6.02 6.62
CA THR A 70 11.03 7.09 7.59
C THR A 70 9.52 7.30 7.79
N ILE A 71 8.75 7.34 6.70
CA ILE A 71 7.29 7.45 6.73
C ILE A 71 6.69 6.25 7.46
N TYR A 72 7.14 5.04 7.13
CA TYR A 72 6.69 3.81 7.75
C TYR A 72 6.89 3.82 9.27
N LEU A 73 8.11 4.14 9.72
CA LEU A 73 8.42 4.20 11.15
C LEU A 73 7.62 5.32 11.84
N ALA A 74 7.48 6.48 11.19
CA ALA A 74 6.69 7.59 11.72
C ALA A 74 5.23 7.19 11.93
N THR A 75 4.61 6.45 11.00
CA THR A 75 3.24 5.95 11.14
C THR A 75 3.11 4.96 12.31
N TYR A 76 4.09 4.06 12.49
CA TYR A 76 4.09 3.15 13.64
C TYR A 76 4.17 3.89 14.96
N VAL A 77 5.12 4.82 15.10
CA VAL A 77 5.29 5.64 16.30
C VAL A 77 4.03 6.47 16.56
N TRP A 78 3.42 7.02 15.51
CA TRP A 78 2.17 7.77 15.61
C TRP A 78 1.02 6.91 16.15
N THR A 79 0.76 5.75 15.55
CA THR A 79 -0.31 4.85 15.96
C THR A 79 -0.09 4.31 17.36
N LEU A 80 1.13 3.84 17.67
CA LEU A 80 1.46 3.32 19.00
C LEU A 80 1.46 4.43 20.06
N GLY A 81 1.85 5.65 19.70
CA GLY A 81 1.82 6.83 20.57
C GLY A 81 0.40 7.19 20.97
N TRP A 82 -0.52 7.28 20.01
CA TRP A 82 -1.94 7.52 20.30
C TRP A 82 -2.57 6.38 21.09
N PHE A 83 -2.24 5.14 20.75
CA PHE A 83 -2.71 3.98 21.51
C PHE A 83 -2.23 4.02 22.97
N ALA A 84 -0.95 4.27 23.21
CA ALA A 84 -0.39 4.38 24.55
C ALA A 84 -1.03 5.54 25.33
N PHE A 85 -1.19 6.71 24.69
CA PHE A 85 -1.88 7.86 25.29
C PHE A 85 -3.31 7.49 25.69
N PHE A 86 -4.05 6.80 24.83
CA PHE A 86 -5.41 6.35 25.11
C PHE A 86 -5.47 5.35 26.27
N VAL A 87 -4.54 4.39 26.32
CA VAL A 87 -4.44 3.42 27.43
C VAL A 87 -4.17 4.12 28.75
N ILE A 88 -3.19 5.04 28.78
CA ILE A 88 -2.84 5.83 29.98
C ILE A 88 -4.03 6.68 30.42
N GLY A 89 -4.68 7.39 29.48
CA GLY A 89 -5.87 8.19 29.76
C GLY A 89 -7.02 7.36 30.31
N THR A 90 -7.22 6.16 29.76
CA THR A 90 -8.25 5.22 30.24
C THR A 90 -7.96 4.77 31.67
N VAL A 91 -6.73 4.33 31.97
CA VAL A 91 -6.33 3.93 33.33
C VAL A 91 -6.51 5.09 34.31
N HIS A 92 -6.16 6.32 33.91
CA HIS A 92 -6.34 7.50 34.74
C HIS A 92 -7.81 7.82 35.00
N ASN A 93 -8.67 7.71 33.97
CA ASN A 93 -10.11 7.94 34.06
C ASN A 93 -10.85 6.89 34.90
N LEU A 94 -10.36 5.65 34.95
CA LEU A 94 -10.91 4.64 35.87
C LEU A 94 -10.50 4.91 37.32
N ALA A 95 -9.37 5.58 37.56
CA ALA A 95 -8.85 5.86 38.89
C ALA A 95 -9.34 7.20 39.47
N ASN A 96 -9.70 8.18 38.62
CA ASN A 96 -10.14 9.52 39.03
C ASN A 96 -11.31 9.99 38.15
N PRO A 97 -12.32 10.68 38.72
CA PRO A 97 -13.34 11.33 37.92
C PRO A 97 -12.69 12.43 37.06
N VAL A 98 -12.81 12.31 35.74
CA VAL A 98 -12.33 13.32 34.78
C VAL A 98 -13.44 14.32 34.52
N ASP A 99 -13.11 15.60 34.61
CA ASP A 99 -14.04 16.70 34.36
C ASP A 99 -14.33 16.85 32.86
N ASP A 100 -15.58 17.19 32.53
CA ASP A 100 -16.06 17.29 31.13
C ASP A 100 -15.28 18.35 30.35
N ALA A 101 -14.88 19.44 31.03
CA ALA A 101 -14.07 20.51 30.44
C ALA A 101 -12.69 20.01 29.97
N TRP A 102 -12.11 19.03 30.67
CA TRP A 102 -10.81 18.45 30.30
C TRP A 102 -10.96 17.56 29.06
N TRP A 103 -12.05 16.80 28.99
CA TRP A 103 -12.39 15.97 27.84
C TRP A 103 -12.65 16.79 26.58
N GLU A 104 -13.41 17.88 26.69
CA GLU A 104 -13.63 18.83 25.58
C GLU A 104 -12.30 19.43 25.09
N GLY A 105 -11.46 19.88 26.02
CA GLY A 105 -10.14 20.44 25.71
C GLY A 105 -9.24 19.46 24.95
N PHE A 106 -9.24 18.18 25.37
CA PHE A 106 -8.53 17.11 24.69
C PHE A 106 -9.01 16.94 23.24
N TRP A 107 -10.32 16.82 23.03
CA TRP A 107 -10.88 16.65 21.68
C TRP A 107 -10.60 17.84 20.78
N ARG A 108 -10.67 19.06 21.31
CA ARG A 108 -10.33 20.27 20.55
C ARG A 108 -8.91 20.22 20.02
N VAL A 109 -7.94 19.87 20.88
CA VAL A 109 -6.53 19.76 20.48
C VAL A 109 -6.33 18.60 19.50
N TYR A 110 -6.92 17.43 19.78
CA TYR A 110 -6.86 16.26 18.91
C TYR A 110 -7.34 16.57 17.49
N VAL A 111 -8.52 17.19 17.36
CA VAL A 111 -9.10 17.56 16.06
C VAL A 111 -8.23 18.59 15.35
N MET A 112 -7.68 19.59 16.05
CA MET A 112 -6.76 20.56 15.43
C MET A 112 -5.50 19.90 14.87
N ILE A 113 -4.91 18.95 15.62
CA ILE A 113 -3.75 18.18 15.16
C ILE A 113 -4.11 17.38 13.90
N GLN A 114 -5.25 16.67 13.90
CA GLN A 114 -5.68 15.86 12.76
C GLN A 114 -6.00 16.72 11.53
N ALA A 115 -6.65 17.86 11.72
CA ALA A 115 -6.94 18.80 10.65
C ALA A 115 -5.66 19.35 10.02
N GLY A 116 -4.69 19.77 10.83
CA GLY A 116 -3.38 20.23 10.36
C GLY A 116 -2.62 19.14 9.59
N LEU A 117 -2.60 17.91 10.13
CA LEU A 117 -1.98 16.78 9.47
C LEU A 117 -2.66 16.44 8.15
N ALA A 118 -3.99 16.46 8.09
CA ALA A 118 -4.74 16.19 6.87
C ALA A 118 -4.42 17.22 5.77
N VAL A 119 -4.34 18.51 6.10
CA VAL A 119 -3.93 19.56 5.15
C VAL A 119 -2.49 19.30 4.68
N PHE A 120 -1.57 19.05 5.61
CA PHE A 120 -0.17 18.77 5.28
C PHE A 120 -0.02 17.57 4.34
N VAL A 121 -0.64 16.43 4.68
CA VAL A 121 -0.59 15.20 3.87
C VAL A 121 -1.21 15.42 2.50
N THR A 122 -2.36 16.12 2.43
CA THR A 122 -3.03 16.42 1.17
C THR A 122 -2.14 17.25 0.24
N VAL A 123 -1.52 18.31 0.76
CA VAL A 123 -0.63 19.18 -0.02
C VAL A 123 0.62 18.41 -0.46
N TRP A 124 1.25 17.68 0.46
CA TRP A 124 2.46 16.92 0.19
C TRP A 124 2.22 15.81 -0.86
N MET A 125 1.15 15.03 -0.70
CA MET A 125 0.76 13.99 -1.66
C MET A 125 0.30 14.58 -2.99
N GLY A 126 -0.42 15.70 -2.98
CA GLY A 126 -0.84 16.39 -4.21
C GLY A 126 0.35 16.81 -5.06
N ILE A 127 1.35 17.48 -4.45
CA ILE A 127 2.57 17.89 -5.15
C ILE A 127 3.39 16.65 -5.59
N GLY A 128 3.51 15.65 -4.71
CA GLY A 128 4.23 14.40 -4.98
C GLY A 128 3.66 13.65 -6.17
N GLY A 129 2.35 13.40 -6.17
CA GLY A 129 1.64 12.67 -7.20
C GLY A 129 1.69 13.37 -8.56
N ILE A 130 1.52 14.69 -8.60
CA ILE A 130 1.63 15.45 -9.87
C ILE A 130 3.04 15.33 -10.46
N ARG A 131 4.09 15.40 -9.62
CA ARG A 131 5.47 15.25 -10.07
C ARG A 131 5.73 13.86 -10.63
N ASP A 132 5.26 12.83 -9.93
CA ASP A 132 5.49 11.44 -10.30
C ASP A 132 4.81 11.08 -11.63
N VAL A 133 3.55 11.48 -11.81
CA VAL A 133 2.82 11.29 -13.08
C VAL A 133 3.55 11.97 -14.23
N ARG A 134 4.03 13.20 -14.03
CA ARG A 134 4.80 13.92 -15.06
C ARG A 134 6.07 13.17 -15.44
N ASP A 135 6.79 12.64 -14.46
CA ASP A 135 8.05 11.94 -14.68
C ASP A 135 7.80 10.57 -15.35
N MET A 136 6.72 9.86 -15.00
CA MET A 136 6.25 8.67 -15.71
C MET A 136 5.93 8.97 -17.18
N LEU A 137 5.15 10.02 -17.46
CA LEU A 137 4.82 10.42 -18.83
C LEU A 137 6.05 10.81 -19.65
N ARG A 138 7.05 11.44 -19.03
CA ARG A 138 8.34 11.73 -19.68
C ARG A 138 9.10 10.45 -20.02
N ARG A 139 9.17 9.48 -19.10
CA ARG A 139 9.82 8.19 -19.34
C ARG A 139 9.17 7.45 -20.50
N LEU A 140 7.83 7.39 -20.52
CA LEU A 140 7.08 6.75 -21.61
C LEU A 140 7.32 7.40 -22.97
N ARG A 141 7.56 8.71 -23.02
CA ARG A 141 7.89 9.42 -24.26
C ARG A 141 9.31 9.15 -24.77
N MET A 142 10.24 8.84 -23.88
CA MET A 142 11.65 8.59 -24.22
C MET A 142 11.97 7.10 -24.38
N MET A 143 11.09 6.21 -23.94
CA MET A 143 11.27 4.78 -24.07
C MET A 143 11.18 4.38 -25.56
N GLY A 144 12.23 3.76 -26.08
CA GLY A 144 12.23 3.22 -27.44
C GLY A 144 11.16 2.15 -27.56
N ARG A 145 10.27 2.27 -28.56
CA ARG A 145 9.28 1.23 -28.85
C ARG A 145 10.00 0.03 -29.44
N ASP A 146 9.78 -1.13 -28.84
CA ASP A 146 10.12 -2.40 -29.47
C ASP A 146 8.98 -2.76 -30.42
N ASP A 147 9.22 -2.65 -31.73
CA ASP A 147 8.21 -2.93 -32.76
C ASP A 147 7.83 -4.43 -32.81
N VAL A 148 8.57 -5.28 -32.11
CA VAL A 148 8.33 -6.73 -32.01
C VAL A 148 7.48 -7.10 -30.79
N ASP A 149 7.28 -6.17 -29.85
CA ASP A 149 6.42 -6.36 -28.68
C ASP A 149 4.99 -5.89 -29.00
N ASP A 150 4.09 -6.84 -29.30
CA ASP A 150 2.67 -6.56 -29.52
C ASP A 150 1.85 -6.49 -28.21
N GLY A 151 2.52 -6.57 -27.05
CA GLY A 151 1.90 -6.55 -25.72
C GLY A 151 1.22 -7.87 -25.34
N PHE A 152 1.33 -8.91 -26.18
CA PHE A 152 0.73 -10.22 -25.93
C PHE A 152 1.76 -11.35 -26.04
N VAL A 153 1.69 -12.28 -25.09
CA VAL A 153 2.37 -13.57 -25.23
C VAL A 153 1.37 -14.54 -25.85
N ARG A 154 1.67 -15.00 -27.06
CA ARG A 154 0.94 -16.08 -27.75
C ARG A 154 1.60 -17.42 -27.54
#